data_AF-A0A0Q9QV62-F1
#
_entry.id   AF-A0A0Q9QV62-F1
#
_cell.length_a   1.000
_cell.length_b   1.000
_cell.length_c   1.000
_cell.angle_alpha   90.00
_cell.angle_beta   90.00
_cell.angle_gamma   90.00
#
_symmetry.space_group_name_H-M   'P 1'
#
loop_
_entity.id
_entity.type
_entity.pdbx_description
1 polymer ?
#
loop_
_entity_poly.entity_id
_entity_poly.type
_entity_poly.pdbx_seq_one_letter_code
_entity_poly.pdbx_strand_id
1 'polypeptide(L)'
;MSSTTAPALPDSPAELLRAVREQKKAADKADVEMMRLAVHWADLHIADPEFAEACFTSPKTFAGEGSPSIDEFCVPEFAAMLGRTNDSAGRFLTDCVEVAYRLPRLWGAVLSGLVAGWRARIIAQT
;
A
#
# COMPACT_ATOMS: atom_id res chain seq x y z
N MET A 1 -4.48 19.31 30.96
CA MET A 1 -4.78 19.33 29.51
C MET A 1 -3.59 20.00 28.83
N SER A 2 -2.69 19.22 28.22
CA SER A 2 -1.53 19.80 27.53
C SER A 2 -1.97 20.28 26.16
N SER A 3 -1.95 21.60 25.94
CA SER A 3 -2.16 22.18 24.62
C SER A 3 -0.94 21.86 23.74
N THR A 4 -1.10 20.90 22.83
CA THR A 4 -0.11 20.63 21.79
C THR A 4 -0.22 21.73 20.73
N THR A 5 0.55 22.81 20.89
CA THR A 5 0.72 23.78 19.81
C THR A 5 1.49 23.12 18.67
N ALA A 6 1.03 23.30 17.42
CA ALA A 6 1.73 22.80 16.24
C ALA A 6 3.16 23.37 16.20
N PRO A 7 4.16 22.58 15.76
CA PRO A 7 5.54 23.08 15.64
C PRO A 7 5.58 24.27 14.68
N ALA A 8 6.39 25.28 15.03
CA ALA A 8 6.60 26.44 14.16
C ALA A 8 7.25 26.02 12.84
N LEU A 9 6.85 26.67 11.74
CA LEU A 9 7.43 26.46 10.43
C LEU A 9 8.80 27.17 10.32
N PRO A 10 9.68 26.76 9.40
CA PRO A 10 10.97 27.43 9.19
C PRO A 10 10.82 28.87 8.70
N ASP A 11 11.73 29.75 9.15
CA ASP A 11 11.67 31.21 8.90
C ASP A 11 12.43 31.67 7.64
N SER A 12 13.09 30.75 6.93
CA SER A 12 13.79 31.06 5.67
C SER A 12 13.42 30.10 4.52
N PRO A 13 13.49 30.56 3.25
CA PRO A 13 13.22 29.70 2.10
C PRO A 13 14.10 28.44 2.04
N ALA A 14 15.39 28.56 2.39
CA ALA A 14 16.33 27.44 2.36
C ALA A 14 15.98 26.38 3.41
N GLU A 15 15.64 26.80 4.63
CA GLU A 15 15.24 25.89 5.69
C GLU A 15 13.88 25.24 5.40
N LEU A 16 12.94 25.98 4.83
CA LEU A 16 11.66 25.45 4.38
C LEU A 16 11.84 24.34 3.33
N LEU A 17 12.65 24.58 2.30
CA LEU A 17 12.92 23.58 1.26
C LEU A 17 13.65 22.34 1.80
N ARG A 18 14.52 22.51 2.80
CA ARG A 18 15.14 21.38 3.50
C ARG A 18 14.10 20.57 4.28
N ALA A 19 13.22 21.22 5.04
CA ALA A 19 12.16 20.57 5.79
C ALA A 19 11.18 19.82 4.87
N VAL A 20 10.79 20.41 3.73
CA VAL A 20 9.96 19.75 2.71
C VAL A 20 10.64 18.50 2.16
N ARG A 21 11.95 18.55 1.86
CA ARG A 21 12.70 17.39 1.37
C ARG A 21 12.75 16.27 2.40
N GLU A 22 12.97 16.60 3.67
CA GLU A 22 13.00 15.64 4.77
C GLU A 22 11.63 14.99 4.97
N GLN A 23 10.56 15.80 4.99
CA GLN A 23 9.20 15.30 5.12
C GLN A 23 8.80 14.42 3.93
N LYS A 24 9.21 14.79 2.70
CA LYS A 24 8.97 13.96 1.52
C LYS A 24 9.69 12.62 1.61
N LYS A 25 10.94 12.60 2.08
CA LYS A 25 11.69 11.36 2.29
C LYS A 25 11.05 10.47 3.37
N ALA A 26 10.52 11.08 4.44
CA ALA A 26 9.78 10.36 5.47
C ALA A 26 8.47 9.78 4.92
N ALA A 27 7.71 10.55 4.14
CA ALA A 27 6.49 10.10 3.48
C ALA A 27 6.75 8.96 2.49
N ASP A 28 7.83 9.02 1.71
CA ASP A 28 8.20 7.93 0.79
C ASP A 28 8.52 6.63 1.53
N LYS A 29 9.22 6.71 2.66
CA LYS A 29 9.49 5.53 3.51
C LYS A 29 8.21 4.97 4.11
N ALA A 30 7.32 5.84 4.61
CA ALA A 30 6.04 5.43 5.16
C ALA A 30 5.15 4.78 4.08
N ASP A 31 5.17 5.29 2.86
CA ASP A 31 4.44 4.72 1.72
C ASP A 31 4.94 3.32 1.36
N VAL A 32 6.27 3.10 1.35
CA VAL A 32 6.86 1.75 1.17
C VAL A 32 6.43 0.81 2.29
N GLU A 33 6.44 1.27 3.54
CA GLU A 33 6.02 0.45 4.68
C GLU A 33 4.53 0.11 4.61
N MET A 34 3.68 1.06 4.20
CA MET A 34 2.25 0.80 3.97
C MET A 34 2.03 -0.26 2.88
N MET A 35 2.84 -0.27 1.82
CA MET A 35 2.78 -1.34 0.82
C MET A 35 3.19 -2.69 1.40
N ARG A 36 4.26 -2.74 2.21
CA ARG A 36 4.72 -3.97 2.87
C ARG A 36 3.64 -4.56 3.78
N LEU A 37 2.97 -3.71 4.56
CA LEU A 37 1.86 -4.10 5.43
C LEU A 37 0.65 -4.58 4.62
N ALA A 38 0.32 -3.91 3.51
CA ALA A 38 -0.75 -4.34 2.62
C ALA A 38 -0.51 -5.72 1.99
N VAL A 39 0.71 -5.98 1.51
CA VAL A 39 1.08 -7.29 0.97
C VAL A 39 0.99 -8.35 2.07
N HIS A 40 1.52 -8.07 3.26
CA HIS A 40 1.44 -9.00 4.37
C HIS A 40 -0.02 -9.28 4.80
N TRP A 41 -0.88 -8.25 4.79
CA TRP A 41 -2.31 -8.41 5.05
C TRP A 41 -2.96 -9.35 4.04
N ALA A 42 -2.65 -9.18 2.76
CA ALA A 42 -3.12 -10.07 1.70
C ALA A 42 -2.60 -11.51 1.88
N ASP A 43 -1.35 -11.69 2.29
CA ASP A 43 -0.76 -13.02 2.55
C ASP A 43 -1.48 -13.78 3.66
N LEU A 44 -1.97 -13.07 4.69
CA LEU A 44 -2.75 -13.64 5.79
C LEU A 44 -4.18 -14.04 5.36
N HIS A 45 -4.63 -13.62 4.18
CA HIS A 45 -5.97 -13.83 3.64
C HIS A 45 -5.96 -14.61 2.32
N ILE A 46 -4.89 -15.33 2.03
CA ILE A 46 -4.87 -16.23 0.86
C ILE A 46 -6.02 -17.22 1.00
N ALA A 47 -6.87 -17.26 -0.02
CA ALA A 47 -8.05 -18.10 -0.04
C ALA A 47 -7.65 -19.58 -0.06
N ASP A 48 -8.28 -20.38 0.79
CA ASP A 48 -8.09 -21.82 0.78
C ASP A 48 -8.76 -22.42 -0.48
N PRO A 49 -8.02 -23.11 -1.36
CA PRO A 49 -8.59 -23.76 -2.54
C PRO A 49 -9.71 -24.75 -2.20
N GLU A 50 -9.70 -25.37 -1.01
CA GLU A 50 -10.73 -26.32 -0.56
C GLU A 50 -12.08 -25.62 -0.30
N PHE A 51 -12.06 -24.33 0.03
CA PHE A 51 -13.24 -23.52 0.36
C PHE A 51 -13.48 -22.38 -0.65
N ALA A 52 -13.00 -22.53 -1.89
CA ALA A 52 -13.10 -21.49 -2.92
C ALA A 52 -14.55 -21.02 -3.20
N GLU A 53 -15.56 -21.85 -2.94
CA GLU A 53 -16.98 -21.49 -3.08
C GLU A 53 -17.53 -20.62 -1.92
N ALA A 54 -16.82 -20.55 -0.79
CA ALA A 54 -17.18 -19.69 0.34
C ALA A 54 -16.77 -18.22 0.12
N CYS A 55 -15.84 -17.96 -0.81
CA CYS A 55 -15.58 -16.62 -1.32
C CYS A 55 -16.73 -16.22 -2.26
N PHE A 56 -17.33 -15.04 -2.04
CA PHE A 56 -18.42 -14.58 -2.91
C PHE A 56 -17.91 -14.50 -4.37
N THR A 57 -18.79 -14.84 -5.31
CA THR A 57 -18.49 -15.16 -6.72
C THR A 57 -17.66 -14.10 -7.46
N SER A 58 -16.34 -14.21 -7.33
CA SER A 58 -15.33 -14.49 -8.33
C SER A 58 -14.01 -14.44 -7.55
N PRO A 59 -13.13 -15.46 -7.61
CA PRO A 59 -11.76 -15.26 -7.17
C PRO A 59 -11.13 -14.30 -8.18
N LYS A 60 -11.42 -13.00 -8.05
CA LYS A 60 -10.60 -11.97 -8.64
C LYS A 60 -9.39 -11.96 -7.75
N THR A 61 -8.34 -12.63 -8.21
CA THR A 61 -6.99 -12.31 -7.79
C THR A 61 -6.92 -10.78 -7.72
N PHE A 62 -6.52 -10.22 -6.57
CA PHE A 62 -6.43 -8.77 -6.42
C PHE A 62 -5.64 -8.15 -7.58
N ALA A 63 -4.70 -8.91 -8.13
CA ALA A 63 -3.82 -8.60 -9.22
C ALA A 63 -4.01 -9.59 -10.40
N GLY A 64 -3.30 -9.40 -11.51
CA GLY A 64 -3.42 -10.27 -12.68
C GLY A 64 -2.88 -11.70 -12.49
N GLU A 65 -2.85 -12.46 -13.58
CA GLU A 65 -2.36 -13.85 -13.62
C GLU A 65 -1.00 -14.01 -12.95
N GLY A 66 -0.88 -15.02 -12.08
CA GLY A 66 0.31 -15.29 -11.26
C GLY A 66 0.22 -14.79 -9.81
N SER A 67 -0.86 -14.08 -9.46
CA SER A 67 -1.13 -13.66 -8.07
C SER A 67 -2.01 -14.70 -7.34
N PRO A 68 -1.85 -14.87 -6.02
CA PRO A 68 -2.69 -15.79 -5.27
C PRO A 68 -4.16 -15.34 -5.27
N SER A 69 -5.07 -16.29 -5.14
CA SER A 69 -6.46 -15.99 -4.77
C SER A 69 -6.48 -15.52 -3.32
N ILE A 70 -7.14 -14.40 -3.07
CA ILE A 70 -7.19 -13.76 -1.74
C ILE A 70 -8.66 -13.51 -1.44
N ASP A 71 -9.04 -13.72 -0.18
CA ASP A 71 -10.39 -13.48 0.31
C ASP A 71 -10.76 -11.98 0.21
N GLU A 72 -11.85 -11.67 -0.49
CA GLU A 72 -12.34 -10.30 -0.66
C GLU A 72 -12.83 -9.67 0.66
N PHE A 73 -13.17 -10.50 1.66
CA PHE A 73 -13.56 -10.02 2.98
C PHE A 73 -12.38 -9.42 3.76
N CYS A 74 -11.15 -9.50 3.25
CA CYS A 74 -10.01 -8.77 3.81
C CYS A 74 -10.10 -7.24 3.56
N VAL A 75 -10.88 -6.78 2.57
CA VAL A 75 -10.94 -5.35 2.19
C VAL A 75 -11.63 -4.49 3.25
N PRO A 76 -12.83 -4.83 3.77
CA PRO A 76 -13.54 -3.93 4.67
C PRO A 76 -12.80 -3.62 5.98
N GLU A 77 -12.12 -4.61 6.57
CA GLU A 77 -11.33 -4.41 7.79
C GLU A 77 -10.14 -3.48 7.52
N PHE A 78 -9.41 -3.73 6.43
CA PHE A 78 -8.30 -2.87 6.02
C PHE A 78 -8.76 -1.44 5.69
N ALA A 79 -9.89 -1.30 4.99
CA ALA A 79 -10.47 0.00 4.64
C ALA A 79 -10.87 0.80 5.89
N ALA A 80 -11.46 0.14 6.89
CA ALA A 80 -11.82 0.75 8.16
C ALA A 80 -10.60 1.28 8.90
N MET A 81 -9.49 0.52 8.94
CA MET A 81 -8.25 0.97 9.57
C MET A 81 -7.61 2.17 8.87
N LEU A 82 -7.77 2.30 7.54
CA LEU A 82 -7.26 3.43 6.77
C LEU A 82 -8.18 4.65 6.73
N GLY A 83 -9.44 4.53 7.20
CA GLY A 83 -10.45 5.56 7.02
C GLY A 83 -10.79 5.81 5.53
N ARG A 84 -10.80 4.75 4.71
CA ARG A 84 -11.06 4.81 3.26
C ARG A 84 -12.32 4.02 2.90
N THR A 85 -12.86 4.27 1.70
CA THR A 85 -13.89 3.40 1.12
C THR A 85 -13.31 2.03 0.77
N ASN A 86 -14.16 1.00 0.74
CA ASN A 86 -13.77 -0.34 0.30
C ASN A 86 -13.15 -0.31 -1.10
N ASP A 87 -13.75 0.43 -2.04
CA ASP A 87 -13.22 0.56 -3.41
C ASP A 87 -11.80 1.15 -3.43
N SER A 88 -11.54 2.19 -2.62
CA SER A 88 -10.22 2.83 -2.57
C SER A 88 -9.18 1.94 -1.90
N ALA A 89 -9.57 1.23 -0.84
CA ALA A 89 -8.68 0.29 -0.15
C ALA A 89 -8.40 -0.95 -1.00
N GLY A 90 -9.42 -1.49 -1.67
CA GLY A 90 -9.30 -2.63 -2.59
C GLY A 90 -8.34 -2.33 -3.73
N ARG A 91 -8.47 -1.16 -4.40
CA ARG A 91 -7.50 -0.74 -5.44
C ARG A 91 -6.07 -0.64 -4.90
N PHE A 92 -5.90 -0.11 -3.69
CA PHE A 92 -4.58 -0.03 -3.07
C PHE A 92 -3.98 -1.42 -2.80
N LEU A 93 -4.78 -2.36 -2.29
CA LEU A 93 -4.37 -3.75 -2.10
C LEU A 93 -4.00 -4.40 -3.44
N THR A 94 -4.84 -4.26 -4.47
CA THR A 94 -4.57 -4.66 -5.85
C THR A 94 -3.21 -4.21 -6.34
N ASP A 95 -2.94 -2.90 -6.31
CA ASP A 95 -1.67 -2.35 -6.82
C ASP A 95 -0.48 -2.90 -6.03
N CYS A 96 -0.60 -3.07 -4.71
CA CYS A 96 0.48 -3.61 -3.88
C CYS A 96 0.78 -5.08 -4.18
N VAL A 97 -0.26 -5.91 -4.29
CA VAL A 97 -0.15 -7.33 -4.63
C VAL A 97 0.43 -7.50 -6.03
N GLU A 98 -0.02 -6.71 -7.01
CA GLU A 98 0.50 -6.72 -8.38
C GLU A 98 2.01 -6.43 -8.41
N VAL A 99 2.45 -5.36 -7.73
CA VAL A 99 3.88 -5.04 -7.62
C VAL A 99 4.66 -6.20 -6.98
N ALA A 100 4.17 -6.74 -5.87
CA ALA A 100 4.89 -7.75 -5.09
C ALA A 100 4.99 -9.11 -5.80
N TYR A 101 3.92 -9.56 -6.41
CA TYR A 101 3.81 -10.91 -6.99
C TYR A 101 4.21 -10.97 -8.46
N ARG A 102 3.88 -9.95 -9.27
CA ARG A 102 4.11 -9.99 -10.72
C ARG A 102 5.33 -9.18 -11.17
N LEU A 103 5.79 -8.23 -10.36
CA LEU A 103 6.91 -7.34 -10.70
C LEU A 103 8.06 -7.44 -9.68
N PRO A 104 8.67 -8.63 -9.46
CA PRO A 104 9.61 -8.85 -8.35
C PRO A 104 10.86 -7.95 -8.39
N ARG A 105 11.32 -7.55 -9.59
CA ARG A 105 12.42 -6.58 -9.74
C ARG A 105 12.02 -5.18 -9.26
N LEU A 106 10.80 -4.75 -9.58
CA LEU A 106 10.25 -3.47 -9.12
C LEU A 106 10.00 -3.52 -7.62
N TRP A 107 9.48 -4.64 -7.11
CA TRP A 107 9.28 -4.84 -5.67
C TRP A 107 10.58 -4.73 -4.87
N GLY A 108 11.65 -5.39 -5.33
CA GLY A 108 12.99 -5.24 -4.72
C GLY A 108 13.51 -3.80 -4.77
N ALA A 109 13.22 -3.05 -5.84
CA ALA A 109 13.58 -1.64 -5.95
C ALA A 109 12.75 -0.73 -5.00
N VAL A 110 11.48 -1.07 -4.76
CA VAL A 110 10.62 -0.38 -3.78
C VAL A 110 11.13 -0.63 -2.36
N LEU A 111 11.38 -1.89 -2.00
CA LEU A 111 11.85 -2.27 -0.66
C LEU A 111 13.24 -1.68 -0.33
N SER A 112 14.09 -1.48 -1.34
CA SER A 112 15.40 -0.80 -1.18
C SER A 112 15.29 0.73 -1.18
N GLY A 113 14.11 1.30 -1.39
CA GLY A 113 13.89 2.74 -1.47
C GLY A 113 14.43 3.40 -2.74
N LEU A 114 14.79 2.60 -3.76
CA LEU A 114 15.22 3.08 -5.07
C LEU A 114 14.05 3.61 -5.90
N VAL A 115 12.84 3.05 -5.68
CA VAL A 115 11.60 3.48 -6.33
C VAL A 115 10.57 3.85 -5.25
N ALA A 116 9.96 5.03 -5.39
CA ALA A 116 8.87 5.45 -4.50
C ALA A 116 7.64 4.56 -4.71
N GLY A 117 6.97 4.16 -3.62
CA GLY A 117 5.84 3.22 -3.66
C GLY A 117 4.72 3.66 -4.60
N TRP A 118 4.31 4.92 -4.54
CA TRP A 118 3.27 5.48 -5.42
C TRP A 118 3.59 5.35 -6.91
N ARG A 119 4.87 5.43 -7.31
CA ARG A 119 5.28 5.23 -8.71
C ARG A 119 5.17 3.77 -9.11
N ALA A 120 5.59 2.87 -8.23
CA ALA A 120 5.47 1.44 -8.48
C ALA A 120 4.00 1.03 -8.64
N ARG A 121 3.10 1.58 -7.82
CA ARG A 121 1.65 1.35 -7.95
C ARG A 121 1.05 1.87 -9.26
N ILE A 122 1.55 2.98 -9.82
CA ILE A 122 1.14 3.41 -11.16
C ILE A 122 1.62 2.45 -12.24
N ILE A 123 2.84 1.92 -12.13
CA ILE A 123 3.37 0.92 -13.07
C ILE A 123 2.54 -0.37 -13.04
N ALA A 124 2.03 -0.76 -11.88
CA ALA A 124 1.15 -1.91 -11.74
C ALA A 124 -0.21 -1.76 -12.45
N GLN A 125 -0.61 -0.55 -12.85
CA GLN A 125 -1.88 -0.29 -13.50
C GLN A 125 -1.83 -0.37 -15.04
N THR A 126 -0.64 -0.61 -15.62
CA THR A 126 -0.44 -0.73 -17.08
C THR A 126 -0.47 -2.17 -17.56
#